data_AF-A0A923QVW0-F1
#
_entry.id   AF-A0A923QVW0-F1
#
_cell.length_a   1.000
_cell.length_b   1.000
_cell.length_c   1.000
_cell.angle_alpha   90.00
_cell.angle_beta   90.00
_cell.angle_gamma   90.00
#
_symmetry.space_group_name_H-M   'P 1'
#
loop_
_entity.id
_entity.type
_entity.pdbx_description
1 polymer ?
#
loop_
_entity_poly.entity_id
_entity_poly.type
_entity_poly.pdbx_seq_one_letter_code
_entity_poly.pdbx_strand_id
1 'polypeptide(L)'
;MSKIYLFLMILGLALSSVAFADADSAPASAESPEQYPVCTSVTACYSPYGGHYVIQCQTFGQGCQFWTVPGYSVQCTGFDYYGRWVNLAYRCY
;
A
#
# COMPACT_ATOMS: atom_id res chain seq x y z
N MET A 1 -46.36 -58.97 3.27
CA MET A 1 -45.01 -58.92 3.88
C MET A 1 -44.15 -58.04 2.98
N SER A 2 -44.11 -56.73 3.24
CA SER A 2 -43.14 -56.09 4.14
C SER A 2 -41.72 -56.18 3.59
N LYS A 3 -41.29 -55.09 2.92
CA LYS A 3 -39.88 -54.71 2.66
C LYS A 3 -39.72 -53.40 1.87
N ILE A 4 -40.79 -52.86 1.27
CA ILE A 4 -40.70 -51.62 0.47
C ILE A 4 -40.91 -50.35 1.33
N TYR A 5 -41.70 -50.42 2.40
CA TYR A 5 -41.99 -49.27 3.25
C TYR A 5 -40.81 -48.78 4.10
N LEU A 6 -39.79 -49.62 4.33
CA LEU A 6 -38.66 -49.24 5.17
C LEU A 6 -37.65 -48.34 4.45
N PHE A 7 -37.61 -48.36 3.11
CA PHE A 7 -36.70 -47.50 2.33
C PHE A 7 -37.22 -46.08 2.14
N LEU A 8 -38.54 -45.89 2.18
CA LEU A 8 -39.17 -44.58 1.97
C LEU A 8 -39.14 -43.65 3.19
N MET A 9 -38.85 -44.16 4.40
CA MET A 9 -38.70 -43.31 5.59
C MET A 9 -37.31 -42.67 5.74
N ILE A 10 -36.27 -43.17 5.06
CA ILE A 10 -34.91 -42.60 5.15
C ILE A 10 -34.74 -41.42 4.19
N LEU A 11 -35.55 -41.35 3.13
CA LEU A 11 -35.52 -40.25 2.15
C LEU A 11 -36.41 -39.06 2.54
N GLY A 12 -36.92 -39.02 3.77
CA GLY A 12 -37.80 -37.96 4.29
C GLY A 12 -37.13 -36.96 5.23
N LEU A 13 -35.80 -37.04 5.41
CA LEU A 13 -35.06 -36.29 6.45
C LEU A 13 -34.08 -35.24 5.89
N ALA A 14 -34.28 -34.78 4.66
CA ALA A 14 -33.44 -33.75 4.03
C ALA A 14 -34.20 -32.44 3.75
N LEU A 15 -35.24 -32.12 4.55
CA LEU A 15 -36.09 -30.94 4.35
C LEU A 15 -36.28 -30.15 5.64
N SER A 16 -35.22 -29.63 6.23
CA SER A 16 -35.33 -28.56 7.24
C SER A 16 -33.97 -28.02 7.66
N SER A 17 -33.30 -27.29 6.76
CA SER A 17 -32.42 -26.18 7.13
C SER A 17 -31.86 -25.53 5.86
N VAL A 18 -32.72 -24.87 5.08
CA VAL A 18 -32.25 -23.69 4.33
C VAL A 18 -32.10 -22.60 5.40
N ALA A 19 -30.97 -22.60 6.08
CA ALA A 19 -30.52 -21.41 6.77
C ALA A 19 -30.07 -20.46 5.66
N PHE A 20 -30.78 -19.35 5.55
CA PHE A 20 -30.35 -18.19 4.78
C PHE A 20 -29.01 -17.77 5.40
N ALA A 21 -27.90 -18.06 4.71
CA ALA A 21 -26.65 -17.38 5.02
C ALA A 21 -26.84 -15.95 4.52
N ASP A 22 -26.93 -15.03 5.46
CA ASP A 22 -27.05 -13.60 5.24
C ASP A 22 -26.10 -13.14 4.12
N ALA A 23 -26.68 -12.49 3.12
CA ALA A 23 -25.96 -11.51 2.33
C ALA A 23 -25.50 -10.37 3.24
N ASP A 24 -24.45 -9.67 2.82
CA ASP A 24 -23.93 -8.46 3.43
C ASP A 24 -23.15 -8.63 4.74
N SER A 25 -21.93 -9.11 4.59
CA SER A 25 -20.77 -8.37 5.10
C SER A 25 -19.57 -8.82 4.29
N ALA A 26 -19.40 -8.24 3.09
CA ALA A 26 -18.03 -8.03 2.64
C ALA A 26 -17.33 -7.32 3.80
N PRO A 27 -16.20 -7.83 4.35
CA PRO A 27 -15.39 -6.97 5.18
C PRO A 27 -15.15 -5.75 4.30
N ALA A 28 -15.59 -4.57 4.77
CA ALA A 28 -15.17 -3.31 4.20
C ALA A 28 -13.68 -3.49 4.01
N SER A 29 -13.26 -3.64 2.73
CA SER A 29 -11.87 -3.79 2.38
C SER A 29 -11.22 -2.69 3.18
N ALA A 30 -10.44 -3.07 4.19
CA ALA A 30 -9.53 -2.13 4.80
C ALA A 30 -8.74 -1.68 3.58
N GLU A 31 -9.06 -0.48 3.09
CA GLU A 31 -8.34 0.18 2.03
C GLU A 31 -6.95 0.24 2.61
N SER A 32 -6.14 -0.76 2.23
CA SER A 32 -4.73 -0.82 2.57
C SER A 32 -4.25 0.57 2.23
N PRO A 33 -3.77 1.36 3.22
CA PRO A 33 -3.53 2.79 3.04
C PRO A 33 -2.78 2.91 1.73
N GLU A 34 -3.41 3.52 0.72
CA GLU A 34 -3.01 3.40 -0.67
C GLU A 34 -1.51 3.70 -0.70
N GLN A 35 -0.69 2.65 -0.82
CA GLN A 35 0.73 2.76 -0.51
C GLN A 35 1.36 3.41 -1.72
N TYR A 36 1.21 4.73 -1.82
CA TYR A 36 1.78 5.52 -2.87
C TYR A 36 3.29 5.26 -2.85
N PRO A 37 3.89 4.91 -3.99
CA PRO A 37 5.32 4.70 -4.04
C PRO A 37 6.02 5.97 -3.54
N VAL A 38 6.89 5.80 -2.54
CA VAL A 38 7.66 6.88 -1.92
C VAL A 38 9.02 6.91 -2.58
N CYS A 39 9.37 8.04 -3.21
CA CYS A 39 10.72 8.29 -3.70
C CYS A 39 11.45 9.18 -2.72
N THR A 40 12.40 8.58 -2.01
CA THR A 40 13.28 9.27 -1.08
C THR A 40 14.72 9.13 -1.54
N SER A 41 15.49 10.22 -1.46
CA SER A 41 16.93 10.16 -1.66
C SER A 41 17.66 11.07 -0.69
N VAL A 42 18.92 10.73 -0.43
CA VAL A 42 19.75 11.34 0.62
C VAL A 42 21.15 11.55 0.09
N THR A 43 21.76 12.69 0.43
CA THR A 43 23.18 12.94 0.20
C THR A 43 23.83 13.50 1.46
N ALA A 44 25.07 13.09 1.73
CA ALA A 44 25.88 13.66 2.80
C ALA A 44 26.73 14.80 2.22
N CYS A 45 26.76 15.93 2.92
CA CYS A 45 27.47 17.14 2.55
C CYS A 45 28.57 17.43 3.56
N TYR A 46 29.70 17.92 3.05
CA TYR A 46 30.84 18.33 3.86
C TYR A 46 30.82 19.86 4.04
N SER A 47 30.94 20.33 5.27
CA SER A 47 31.07 21.76 5.56
C SER A 47 32.55 22.16 5.55
N PRO A 48 32.91 23.28 4.91
CA PRO A 48 34.28 23.80 4.95
C PRO A 48 34.74 24.18 6.37
N TYR A 49 33.82 24.29 7.33
CA TYR A 49 34.11 24.61 8.73
C TYR A 49 34.30 23.37 9.63
N GLY A 50 34.41 22.17 9.05
CA GLY A 50 34.74 20.95 9.80
C GLY A 50 33.53 20.19 10.35
N GLY A 51 32.45 20.09 9.58
CA GLY A 51 31.25 19.33 9.95
C GLY A 51 30.69 18.52 8.77
N HIS A 52 29.75 17.61 9.06
CA HIS A 52 28.95 16.92 8.06
C HIS A 52 27.47 17.18 8.32
N TYR A 53 26.71 17.41 7.26
CA TYR A 53 25.26 17.50 7.33
C TYR A 53 24.65 16.64 6.24
N VAL A 54 23.41 16.21 6.44
CA VAL A 54 22.71 15.31 5.52
C VAL A 54 21.51 16.04 4.95
N ILE A 55 21.36 15.97 3.64
CA ILE A 55 20.19 16.50 2.95
C ILE A 55 19.34 15.32 2.45
N GLN A 56 18.05 15.34 2.77
CA GLN A 56 17.08 14.36 2.31
C GLN A 56 16.01 15.06 1.45
N CYS A 57 15.67 14.46 0.31
CA CYS A 57 14.49 14.80 -0.45
C CYS A 57 13.51 13.62 -0.45
N GLN A 58 12.21 13.93 -0.40
CA GLN A 58 11.13 12.96 -0.40
C GLN A 58 9.98 13.46 -1.28
N THR A 59 9.47 12.56 -2.11
CA THR A 59 8.33 12.77 -3.01
C THR A 59 7.50 11.47 -3.07
N PHE A 60 6.30 11.57 -3.64
CA PHE A 60 5.30 10.51 -3.65
C PHE A 60 4.72 10.29 -5.06
N GLY A 61 4.02 9.18 -5.23
CA GLY A 61 3.19 8.92 -6.39
C GLY A 61 3.90 8.18 -7.51
N GLN A 62 3.12 7.62 -8.43
CA GLN A 62 3.66 6.80 -9.51
C GLN A 62 4.54 7.63 -10.45
N GLY A 63 5.70 7.09 -10.81
CA GLY A 63 6.65 7.75 -11.70
C GLY A 63 7.51 8.82 -11.04
N CYS A 64 7.55 8.88 -9.70
CA CYS A 64 8.54 9.70 -9.01
C CYS A 64 9.97 9.24 -9.37
N GLN A 65 10.88 10.21 -9.43
CA GLN A 65 12.29 10.02 -9.81
C GLN A 65 13.19 10.74 -8.84
N PHE A 66 14.41 10.22 -8.65
CA PHE A 66 15.44 10.88 -7.87
C PHE A 66 16.79 10.81 -8.57
N TRP A 67 17.61 11.82 -8.33
CA TRP A 67 18.96 11.93 -8.82
C TRP A 67 19.89 12.43 -7.71
N THR A 68 20.98 11.71 -7.47
CA THR A 68 21.87 12.00 -6.34
C THR A 68 23.31 11.97 -6.78
N VAL A 69 24.02 13.06 -6.49
CA VAL A 69 25.46 13.18 -6.65
C VAL A 69 26.07 13.22 -5.25
N PRO A 70 26.75 12.16 -4.81
CA PRO A 70 27.33 12.07 -3.47
C PRO A 70 28.25 13.26 -3.17
N GLY A 71 28.09 13.90 -2.01
CA GLY A 71 28.92 15.04 -1.62
C GLY A 71 28.59 16.36 -2.32
N TYR A 72 27.61 16.38 -3.24
CA TYR A 72 27.33 17.57 -4.06
C TYR A 72 25.87 17.99 -4.12
N SER A 73 24.95 17.10 -4.51
CA SER A 73 23.55 17.49 -4.72
C SER A 73 22.59 16.32 -4.68
N VAL A 74 21.33 16.60 -4.35
CA VAL A 74 20.22 15.63 -4.39
C VAL A 74 19.01 16.29 -5.03
N GLN A 75 18.30 15.56 -5.88
CA GLN A 75 17.10 16.01 -6.57
C GLN A 75 16.02 14.94 -6.53
N CYS A 76 14.78 15.32 -6.23
CA CYS A 76 13.60 14.45 -6.29
C CYS A 76 12.52 15.13 -7.12
N THR A 77 11.86 14.39 -8.00
CA THR A 77 10.71 14.84 -8.78
C THR A 77 9.55 13.88 -8.56
N GLY A 78 8.37 14.40 -8.26
CA GLY A 78 7.18 13.60 -7.98
C GLY A 78 6.09 14.45 -7.37
N PHE A 79 5.13 13.86 -6.67
CA PHE A 79 4.12 14.60 -5.92
C PHE A 79 4.59 14.93 -4.50
N ASP A 80 4.20 16.09 -3.97
CA ASP A 80 4.33 16.39 -2.55
C ASP A 80 3.19 15.74 -1.72
N TYR A 81 3.22 15.90 -0.40
CA TYR A 81 2.17 15.41 0.49
C TYR A 81 0.77 15.98 0.17
N TYR A 82 0.70 17.10 -0.53
CA TYR A 82 -0.54 17.76 -0.94
C TYR A 82 -0.99 17.36 -2.35
N GLY A 83 -0.34 16.38 -2.98
CA GLY A 83 -0.67 15.92 -4.33
C GLY A 83 -0.26 16.88 -5.44
N ARG A 84 0.67 17.81 -5.18
CA ARG A 84 1.20 18.74 -6.21
C ARG A 84 2.48 18.18 -6.79
N TRP A 85 2.61 18.19 -8.12
CA TRP A 85 3.85 17.80 -8.77
C TRP A 85 4.95 18.84 -8.46
N VAL A 86 6.02 18.40 -7.83
CA VAL A 86 7.15 19.21 -7.38
C VAL A 86 8.46 18.67 -7.92
N ASN A 87 9.44 19.58 -8.02
CA ASN A 87 10.82 19.27 -8.30
C ASN A 87 11.67 19.87 -7.18
N LEU A 88 12.13 19.03 -6.26
CA LEU A 88 12.94 19.41 -5.10
C LEU A 88 14.41 19.19 -5.45
N ALA A 89 15.20 20.26 -5.52
CA ALA A 89 16.64 20.18 -5.77
C ALA A 89 17.41 20.88 -4.66
N TYR A 90 18.34 20.17 -4.04
CA TYR A 90 19.20 20.68 -2.98
C TYR A 90 20.67 20.44 -3.32
N ARG A 91 21.54 21.33 -2.84
CA ARG A 91 23.00 21.26 -3.05
C ARG A 91 23.74 21.39 -1.73
N CYS A 92 24.89 20.75 -1.67
CA CYS A 92 25.88 20.96 -0.64
C CYS A 92 26.55 22.32 -0.88
N TYR A 93 26.39 23.25 0.06
CA TYR A 93 27.09 24.54 0.12
C TYR A 93 28.05 24.59 1.31
#